data_AF-A0A538LWH5-F1
#
_entry.id   AF-A0A538LWH5-F1
#
_cell.length_a   1.000
_cell.length_b   1.000
_cell.length_c   1.000
_cell.angle_alpha   90.00
_cell.angle_beta   90.00
_cell.angle_gamma   90.00
#
_symmetry.space_group_name_H-M   'P 1'
#
loop_
_entity.id
_entity.type
_entity.pdbx_description
1 polymer ?
#
loop_
_entity_poly.entity_id
_entity_poly.type
_entity_poly.pdbx_seq_one_letter_code
_entity_poly.pdbx_strand_id
1 'polypeptide(L)'
;MSAQDAADDAEIRALVKRLARPHSSGGDVVERAALLASGDFAAAMAWIADHGGVAEAIVSGAPRRGLHGPRLGLVGNEPRTPVRFVLPAGTLA
;
A
#
# COMPACT_ATOMS: atom_id res chain seq x y z
N MET A 1 -4.31 -25.28 -5.03
CA MET A 1 -5.00 -24.02 -5.35
C MET A 1 -6.40 -24.40 -5.78
N SER A 2 -7.35 -24.29 -4.87
CA SER A 2 -8.73 -24.69 -5.10
C SER A 2 -9.42 -23.61 -5.96
N ALA A 3 -10.48 -23.96 -6.66
CA ALA A 3 -11.25 -22.97 -7.44
C ALA A 3 -11.81 -21.83 -6.56
N GLN A 4 -12.05 -22.11 -5.28
CA GLN A 4 -12.44 -21.13 -4.26
C GLN A 4 -11.36 -20.06 -4.05
N ASP A 5 -10.10 -20.46 -3.85
CA ASP A 5 -8.98 -19.53 -3.63
C ASP A 5 -8.81 -18.56 -4.81
N ALA A 6 -9.02 -19.04 -6.03
CA ALA A 6 -8.94 -18.22 -7.24
C ALA A 6 -10.12 -17.24 -7.37
N ALA A 7 -11.31 -17.61 -6.90
CA ALA A 7 -12.47 -16.73 -6.87
C ALA A 7 -12.29 -15.62 -5.82
N ASP A 8 -11.82 -15.98 -4.63
CA ASP A 8 -11.53 -15.05 -3.54
C ASP A 8 -10.41 -14.08 -3.94
N ASP A 9 -9.37 -14.57 -4.61
CA ASP A 9 -8.30 -13.72 -5.17
C ASP A 9 -8.83 -12.70 -6.19
N ALA A 10 -9.71 -13.13 -7.10
CA ALA A 10 -10.31 -12.24 -8.08
C ALA A 10 -11.23 -11.17 -7.44
N GLU A 11 -11.94 -11.52 -6.37
CA GLU A 11 -12.77 -10.59 -5.60
C GLU A 11 -11.90 -9.53 -4.90
N ILE A 12 -10.83 -9.96 -4.22
CA ILE A 12 -9.90 -9.05 -3.55
C ILE A 12 -9.19 -8.16 -4.57
N ARG A 13 -8.76 -8.72 -5.71
CA ARG A 13 -8.18 -7.94 -6.83
C ARG A 13 -9.14 -6.87 -7.34
N ALA A 14 -10.41 -7.21 -7.55
CA ALA A 14 -11.43 -6.26 -7.99
C ALA A 14 -11.67 -5.15 -6.96
N LEU A 15 -11.70 -5.51 -5.66
CA LEU A 15 -11.78 -4.57 -4.57
C LEU A 15 -10.59 -3.59 -4.57
N VAL A 16 -9.37 -4.12 -4.63
CA VAL A 16 -8.13 -3.33 -4.64
C VAL A 16 -8.09 -2.41 -5.86
N LYS A 17 -8.47 -2.90 -7.05
CA LYS A 17 -8.55 -2.11 -8.28
C LYS A 17 -9.53 -0.94 -8.19
N ARG A 18 -10.66 -1.11 -7.50
CA ARG A 18 -11.65 -0.04 -7.27
C ARG A 18 -11.11 1.05 -6.34
N LEU A 19 -10.32 0.67 -5.33
CA LEU A 19 -9.75 1.59 -4.35
C LEU A 19 -8.47 2.26 -4.84
N ALA A 20 -7.76 1.62 -5.76
CA ALA A 20 -6.52 2.11 -6.35
C ALA A 20 -6.69 3.48 -7.03
N ARG A 21 -5.62 4.26 -6.98
CA ARG A 21 -5.46 5.52 -7.70
C ARG A 21 -4.10 5.50 -8.42
N PRO A 22 -3.98 6.09 -9.62
CA PRO A 22 -2.70 6.20 -10.29
C PRO A 22 -1.66 6.92 -9.42
N HIS A 23 -0.45 6.37 -9.33
CA HIS A 23 0.66 6.95 -8.58
C HIS A 23 1.76 7.45 -9.53
N SER A 24 2.46 8.53 -9.15
CA SER A 24 3.49 9.16 -10.00
C SER A 24 4.71 8.27 -10.27
N SER A 25 4.87 7.16 -9.54
CA SER A 25 5.90 6.14 -9.81
C SER A 25 5.55 5.19 -10.97
N GLY A 26 4.37 5.35 -11.59
CA GLY A 26 3.87 4.47 -12.65
C GLY A 26 3.11 3.24 -12.15
N GLY A 27 2.97 3.09 -10.83
CA GLY A 27 2.15 2.06 -10.20
C GLY A 27 0.79 2.60 -9.73
N ASP A 28 0.11 1.80 -8.92
CA ASP A 28 -1.18 2.15 -8.32
C ASP A 28 -1.04 2.28 -6.80
N VAL A 29 -1.58 3.35 -6.21
CA VAL A 29 -1.59 3.55 -4.76
C VAL A 29 -2.96 3.25 -4.17
N VAL A 30 -2.98 2.57 -3.02
CA VAL A 30 -4.18 2.25 -2.25
C VAL A 30 -4.02 2.80 -0.83
N GLU A 31 -5.03 3.56 -0.39
CA GLU A 31 -5.07 4.14 0.95
C GLU A 31 -5.52 3.11 1.99
N ARG A 32 -4.82 3.03 3.12
CA ARG A 32 -5.14 2.12 4.22
C ARG A 32 -6.56 2.33 4.77
N ALA A 33 -7.01 3.58 4.85
CA ALA A 33 -8.36 3.91 5.32
C ALA A 33 -9.45 3.34 4.39
N ALA A 34 -9.18 3.30 3.09
CA ALA A 34 -10.11 2.73 2.11
C ALA A 34 -10.23 1.21 2.27
N LEU A 35 -9.11 0.52 2.52
CA LEU A 35 -9.09 -0.91 2.81
C LEU A 35 -9.84 -1.24 4.12
N LEU A 36 -9.66 -0.43 5.15
CA LEU A 36 -10.38 -0.59 6.42
C LEU A 36 -11.89 -0.38 6.25
N ALA A 37 -12.30 0.57 5.41
CA ALA A 37 -13.71 0.84 5.13
C ALA A 37 -14.38 -0.25 4.28
N SER A 38 -13.62 -1.07 3.55
CA SER A 38 -14.17 -2.12 2.68
C SER A 38 -14.52 -3.44 3.38
N GLY A 39 -14.11 -3.64 4.63
CA GLY A 39 -14.49 -4.79 5.45
C GLY A 39 -13.39 -5.84 5.62
N ASP A 40 -12.75 -6.30 4.54
CA ASP A 40 -11.68 -7.31 4.63
C ASP A 40 -10.28 -6.71 4.47
N PHE A 41 -9.84 -6.03 5.52
CA PHE A 41 -8.51 -5.43 5.57
C PHE A 41 -7.39 -6.49 5.54
N ALA A 42 -7.60 -7.63 6.20
CA ALA A 42 -6.57 -8.64 6.36
C ALA A 42 -6.28 -9.37 5.04
N ALA A 43 -7.33 -9.79 4.32
CA ALA A 43 -7.16 -10.44 3.03
C ALA A 43 -6.61 -9.49 1.99
N ALA A 44 -7.06 -8.22 1.97
CA ALA A 44 -6.47 -7.21 1.09
C ALA A 44 -4.98 -6.96 1.37
N MET A 45 -4.58 -6.92 2.64
CA MET A 45 -3.17 -6.78 3.01
C MET A 45 -2.33 -8.00 2.61
N ALA A 46 -2.86 -9.21 2.78
CA ALA A 46 -2.19 -10.43 2.35
C ALA A 46 -2.01 -10.45 0.82
N TRP A 47 -3.06 -10.08 0.08
CA TRP A 47 -3.02 -9.97 -1.38
C TRP A 47 -1.99 -8.93 -1.84
N ILE A 48 -2.00 -7.73 -1.27
CA ILE A 48 -1.04 -6.66 -1.58
C ILE A 48 0.40 -7.14 -1.32
N ALA A 49 0.66 -7.82 -0.20
CA ALA A 49 1.98 -8.33 0.14
C ALA A 49 2.47 -9.41 -0.83
N ASP A 50 1.60 -10.34 -1.22
CA ASP A 50 1.90 -11.41 -2.19
C ASP A 50 2.21 -10.85 -3.59
N HIS A 51 1.50 -9.79 -3.98
CA HIS A 51 1.61 -9.15 -5.30
C HIS A 51 2.69 -8.05 -5.38
N GLY A 52 3.61 -8.01 -4.41
CA GLY A 52 4.75 -7.09 -4.40
C GLY A 52 4.38 -5.64 -4.06
N GLY A 53 3.21 -5.42 -3.47
CA GLY A 53 2.80 -4.12 -2.97
C GLY A 53 3.63 -3.70 -1.76
N VAL A 54 4.10 -2.45 -1.77
CA VAL A 54 4.98 -1.93 -0.72
C VAL A 54 4.31 -0.78 0.01
N ALA A 55 4.42 -0.78 1.34
CA ALA A 55 4.05 0.33 2.18
C ALA A 55 4.83 1.60 1.84
N GLU A 56 4.17 2.66 1.38
CA GLU A 56 4.81 3.93 0.99
C GLU A 56 5.54 4.58 2.17
N ALA A 57 5.08 4.37 3.41
CA ALA A 57 5.78 4.85 4.61
C ALA A 57 7.13 4.15 4.84
N ILE A 58 7.31 2.93 4.30
CA ILE A 58 8.59 2.19 4.29
C ILE A 58 9.42 2.58 3.05
N VAL A 59 8.77 2.88 1.91
CA VAL A 59 9.43 3.30 0.65
C VAL A 59 9.86 4.76 0.66
N SER A 60 9.24 5.61 1.48
CA SER A 60 9.74 6.94 1.79
C SER A 60 10.97 6.84 2.69
N GLY A 61 12.04 6.24 2.16
CA GLY A 61 13.38 6.45 2.66
C GLY A 61 13.57 7.95 2.83
N ALA A 62 13.86 8.33 4.07
CA ALA A 62 14.12 9.67 4.61
C ALA A 62 13.85 10.84 3.65
N PRO A 63 12.99 11.81 3.98
CA PRO A 63 12.83 13.01 3.16
C PRO A 63 14.22 13.57 2.89
N ARG A 64 14.63 13.55 1.61
CA ARG A 64 15.94 14.08 1.19
C ARG A 64 15.91 15.53 1.62
N ARG A 65 16.65 15.81 2.69
CA ARG A 65 16.81 17.11 3.35
C ARG A 65 16.63 18.24 2.34
N GLY A 66 15.50 18.94 2.42
CA GLY A 66 15.41 20.28 1.89
C GLY A 66 16.42 21.18 2.61
N LEU A 67 16.97 22.13 1.88
CA LEU A 67 18.07 23.02 2.29
C LEU A 67 17.74 24.03 3.41
N HIS A 68 16.71 23.80 4.23
CA HIS A 68 16.41 24.66 5.40
C HIS A 68 15.84 23.91 6.60
N GLY A 69 16.57 23.99 7.72
CA GLY A 69 16.01 23.99 9.07
C GLY A 69 16.34 22.79 9.97
N PRO A 70 17.29 22.92 10.92
CA PRO A 70 17.45 21.97 12.00
C PRO A 70 16.42 22.29 13.09
N ARG A 71 15.49 21.38 13.37
CA ARG A 71 14.78 21.37 14.66
C ARG A 71 14.85 19.96 15.25
N LEU A 72 15.69 19.89 16.28
CA LEU A 72 15.69 18.97 17.41
C LEU A 72 14.50 17.98 17.48
N GLY A 73 14.85 16.70 17.51
CA GLY A 73 14.45 15.83 18.62
C GLY A 73 13.02 15.33 18.65
N LEU A 74 12.72 14.32 17.83
CA LEU A 74 12.08 13.11 18.34
C LEU A 74 12.44 11.93 17.42
N VAL A 75 13.54 11.26 17.74
CA VAL A 75 13.79 9.90 17.25
C VAL A 75 12.82 8.96 17.96
N GLY A 76 11.59 8.92 17.45
CA GLY A 76 10.75 7.75 17.55
C GLY A 76 11.00 6.93 16.31
N ASN A 77 11.93 5.98 16.37
CA ASN A 77 12.18 4.98 15.33
C ASN A 77 11.09 3.88 15.37
N GLU A 78 9.85 4.27 15.69
CA GLU A 78 8.74 3.35 15.60
C GLU A 78 8.29 3.29 14.14
N PRO A 79 8.12 2.08 13.57
CA PRO A 79 7.56 1.93 12.24
C PRO A 79 6.15 2.53 12.27
N ARG A 80 6.01 3.76 11.74
CA ARG A 80 4.70 4.39 11.61
C ARG A 80 3.85 3.47 10.75
N THR A 81 2.63 3.18 11.21
CA THR A 81 1.70 2.37 10.43
C THR A 81 1.56 2.99 9.04
N PRO A 82 1.89 2.26 7.96
CA PRO A 82 1.80 2.79 6.62
C PRO A 82 0.39 3.27 6.29
N VAL A 83 0.28 4.49 5.80
CA VAL A 83 -1.01 5.08 5.41
C VAL A 83 -1.39 4.68 3.99
N ARG A 84 -0.40 4.32 3.17
CA ARG A 84 -0.53 4.04 1.73
C ARG A 84 0.30 2.84 1.31
N PHE A 85 -0.20 2.12 0.30
CA PHE A 85 0.48 0.98 -0.32
C PHE A 85 0.57 1.21 -1.83
N VAL A 86 1.76 1.04 -2.40
CA VAL A 86 2.02 1.19 -3.83
C VAL A 86 2.19 -0.21 -4.44
N LEU A 87 1.42 -0.49 -5.48
CA LEU A 87 1.50 -1.70 -6.29
C LEU A 87 2.32 -1.42 -7.56
N PRO A 88 3.15 -2.38 -8.01
CA PRO A 88 3.85 -2.27 -9.29
C PRO A 88 2.90 -2.06 -10.48
N ALA A 89 3.43 -1.43 -11.54
CA ALA A 89 2.70 -1.28 -12.79
C ALA A 89 2.30 -2.66 -13.34
N GLY A 90 1.05 -2.80 -13.80
CA GLY A 90 0.55 -4.05 -14.38
C GLY A 90 -0.03 -5.05 -13.38
N THR A 91 0.15 -4.85 -12.07
CA THR A 91 -0.47 -5.71 -11.04
C THR A 91 -2.00 -5.72 -11.13
N LEU A 92 -2.61 -4.58 -11.46
CA LEU A 92 -4.06 -4.41 -11.59
C LEU A 92 -4.58 -4.43 -13.03
N ALA A 93 -3.74 -4.78 -14.02
CA ALA A 93 -4.10 -4.79 -15.44
C ALA A 93 -5.23 -5.78 -15.75
#